data_AF-A0A0S7BK07-F1
#
_entry.id   AF-A0A0S7BK07-F1
#
_cell.length_a   1.000
_cell.length_b   1.000
_cell.length_c   1.000
_cell.angle_alpha   90.00
_cell.angle_beta   90.00
_cell.angle_gamma   90.00
#
_symmetry.space_group_name_H-M   'P 1'
#
loop_
_entity.id
_entity.type
_entity.pdbx_description
1 polymer ?
#
loop_
_entity_poly.entity_id
_entity_poly.type
_entity_poly.pdbx_seq_one_letter_code
_entity_poly.pdbx_strand_id
1 'polypeptide(L)'
;MTHLFTQAYQQAPWRLQIQRIGGFLAALVGVVLIAGVYLFISAQTATAGLEIQSLERQRESLDRLIADRRAALAEITSAGVMTQRATEMGFELPDMSTAIYMVIPGYEGRQPAMIAPPPSSNSLPSPIIKQSYRQSLWEWFFQGVLSGASAGGY
;
A
#
# COMPACT_ATOMS: atom_id res chain seq x y z
N MET A 1 77.80 38.42 0.56
CA MET A 1 77.21 37.27 1.28
C MET A 1 76.28 37.85 2.34
N THR A 2 75.00 37.52 2.52
CA THR A 2 73.98 36.74 1.80
C THR A 2 72.67 37.12 2.50
N HIS A 3 71.71 37.53 1.68
CA HIS A 3 70.27 37.79 1.89
C HIS A 3 69.64 37.54 3.28
N LEU A 4 68.97 38.59 3.78
CA LEU A 4 68.05 38.60 4.91
C LEU A 4 66.88 37.65 4.66
N PHE A 5 66.88 36.50 5.33
CA PHE A 5 65.70 35.68 5.50
C PHE A 5 64.92 36.22 6.68
N THR A 6 63.96 37.11 6.44
CA THR A 6 62.99 37.47 7.46
C THR A 6 61.59 37.35 6.89
N GLN A 7 61.14 36.11 6.96
CA GLN A 7 59.79 35.74 7.35
C GLN A 7 58.68 36.31 6.46
N ALA A 8 58.40 35.53 5.43
CA ALA A 8 57.17 35.58 4.67
C ALA A 8 55.98 35.80 5.61
N TYR A 9 55.31 36.93 5.37
CA TYR A 9 53.95 37.28 5.77
C TYR A 9 53.18 36.05 6.28
N GLN A 10 53.13 35.88 7.61
CA GLN A 10 52.19 34.94 8.20
C GLN A 10 50.81 35.40 7.77
N GLN A 11 50.18 34.61 6.91
CA GLN A 11 48.78 34.79 6.54
C GLN A 11 47.98 34.99 7.83
N ALA A 12 47.32 36.15 7.96
CA ALA A 12 46.65 36.58 9.17
C ALA A 12 45.85 35.42 9.79
N PRO A 13 46.27 34.86 10.94
CA PRO A 13 45.73 33.62 11.50
C PRO A 13 44.24 33.72 11.85
N TRP A 14 43.72 34.94 11.88
CA TRP A 14 42.31 35.28 12.10
C TRP A 14 41.36 34.62 11.08
N ARG A 15 41.77 34.41 9.82
CA ARG A 15 40.89 33.79 8.79
C ARG A 15 40.56 32.34 9.14
N LEU A 16 41.53 31.58 9.66
CA LEU A 16 41.34 30.17 10.01
C LEU A 16 40.41 30.00 11.23
N GLN A 17 40.47 30.94 12.17
CA GLN A 17 39.56 30.98 13.33
C GLN A 17 38.12 31.26 12.90
N ILE A 18 37.90 32.26 12.04
CA ILE A 18 36.56 32.56 11.50
C ILE A 18 36.03 31.41 10.63
N GLN A 19 36.88 30.76 9.84
CA GLN A 19 36.47 29.64 8.98
C GLN A 19 36.01 28.43 9.81
N ARG A 20 36.67 28.15 10.94
CA ARG A 20 36.24 27.10 11.89
C ARG A 20 34.93 27.45 12.58
N ILE A 21 34.78 28.69 13.07
CA ILE A 21 33.54 29.15 13.71
C ILE A 21 32.38 29.09 12.71
N GLY A 22 32.59 29.58 11.48
CA GLY A 22 31.60 29.52 10.41
C GLY A 22 31.24 28.09 10.01
N GLY A 23 32.22 27.19 9.93
CA GLY A 23 31.97 25.77 9.67
C GLY A 23 31.16 25.09 10.77
N PHE A 24 31.47 25.39 12.04
CA PHE A 24 30.70 24.88 13.18
C PHE A 24 29.27 25.41 13.17
N LEU A 25 29.09 26.70 12.89
CA LEU A 25 27.77 27.32 12.78
C LEU A 25 26.95 26.71 11.64
N ALA A 26 27.57 26.51 10.47
CA ALA A 26 26.94 25.88 9.32
C ALA A 26 26.52 24.43 9.61
N ALA A 27 27.37 23.65 10.29
CA ALA A 27 27.04 22.31 10.72
C ALA A 27 25.86 22.31 11.70
N LEU A 28 25.84 23.23 12.66
CA LEU A 28 24.74 23.37 13.62
C LEU A 28 23.42 23.73 12.93
N VAL A 29 23.44 24.66 11.98
CA VAL A 29 22.27 24.98 11.15
C VAL A 29 21.81 23.76 10.35
N GLY A 30 22.74 23.00 9.77
CA GLY A 30 22.44 21.75 9.08
C GLY A 30 21.70 20.74 9.96
N VAL A 31 22.16 20.54 11.20
CA VAL A 31 21.50 19.66 12.18
C VAL A 31 20.10 20.16 12.53
N VAL A 32 19.94 21.48 12.74
CA VAL A 32 18.62 22.08 13.05
C VAL A 32 17.65 21.91 11.88
N LEU A 33 18.10 22.09 10.64
CA LEU A 33 17.26 21.87 9.46
C LEU A 33 16.82 20.42 9.33
N ILE A 34 17.74 19.46 9.51
CA ILE A 34 17.42 18.02 9.49
C ILE A 34 16.40 17.69 10.58
N ALA A 35 16.60 18.19 11.80
CA ALA A 35 15.68 17.99 12.91
C ALA A 35 14.30 18.59 12.63
N GLY A 36 14.24 19.80 12.04
CA GLY A 36 13.01 20.47 11.66
C GLY A 36 12.20 19.70 10.61
N VAL A 37 12.87 19.18 9.57
CA VAL A 37 12.23 18.33 8.55
C VAL A 37 11.67 17.05 9.16
N TYR A 38 12.43 16.42 10.06
CA TYR A 38 12.01 15.19 10.75
C TYR A 38 10.77 15.43 11.61
N LEU A 39 10.73 16.55 12.33
CA LEU A 39 9.59 16.96 13.16
C LEU A 39 8.34 17.24 12.30
N PHE A 40 8.50 17.92 11.16
CA PHE A 40 7.40 18.23 10.25
C PHE A 40 6.75 16.97 9.66
N ILE A 41 7.56 16.00 9.22
CA ILE A 41 7.08 14.72 8.70
C ILE A 41 6.35 13.91 9.79
N SER A 42 6.87 13.92 11.02
CA SER A 42 6.23 13.23 12.15
C SER A 42 4.86 13.81 12.51
N ALA A 43 4.69 15.13 12.37
CA ALA A 43 3.41 15.79 12.66
C ALA A 43 2.35 15.48 11.59
N GLN A 44 2.73 15.46 10.31
CA GLN A 44 1.80 15.20 9.20
C GLN A 44 1.41 13.72 9.09
N THR A 45 2.28 12.80 9.49
CA THR A 45 1.97 11.37 9.55
C THR A 45 1.03 11.03 10.70
N ALA A 46 1.09 11.75 11.82
CA ALA A 46 0.18 11.55 12.95
C ALA A 46 -1.29 11.90 12.59
N THR A 47 -1.52 12.98 11.82
CA THR A 47 -2.89 13.36 11.42
C THR A 47 -3.47 12.39 10.39
N ALA A 48 -2.69 11.99 9.38
CA ALA A 48 -3.10 10.98 8.41
C ALA A 48 -3.37 9.61 9.06
N GLY A 49 -2.58 9.25 10.09
CA GLY A 49 -2.78 8.01 10.85
C GLY A 49 -4.11 7.97 11.60
N LEU A 50 -4.55 9.10 12.17
CA LEU A 50 -5.85 9.18 12.85
C LEU A 50 -7.02 9.04 11.88
N GLU A 51 -6.91 9.63 10.69
CA GLU A 51 -7.91 9.49 9.63
C GLU A 51 -8.02 8.04 9.17
N ILE A 52 -6.89 7.37 8.90
CA ILE A 52 -6.85 5.94 8.58
C ILE A 52 -7.50 5.11 9.68
N GLN A 53 -7.16 5.36 10.95
CA GLN A 53 -7.75 4.64 12.08
C GLN A 53 -9.27 4.87 12.18
N SER A 54 -9.76 6.05 11.79
CA SER A 54 -11.20 6.34 11.77
C SER A 54 -11.92 5.59 10.66
N LEU A 55 -11.32 5.52 9.46
CA LEU A 55 -11.83 4.79 8.31
C LEU A 55 -11.82 3.28 8.57
N GLU A 56 -10.78 2.75 9.22
CA GLU A 56 -10.71 1.34 9.58
C GLU A 56 -11.80 0.96 10.57
N ARG A 57 -12.06 1.81 11.57
CA ARG A 57 -13.18 1.61 12.52
C ARG A 57 -14.54 1.63 11.81
N GLN A 58 -14.73 2.55 10.87
CA GLN A 58 -15.96 2.59 10.05
C GLN A 58 -16.12 1.32 9.22
N ARG A 59 -15.06 0.87 8.55
CA ARG A 59 -15.04 -0.38 7.81
C ARG A 59 -15.44 -1.56 8.67
N GLU A 60 -14.80 -1.73 9.83
CA GLU A 60 -15.10 -2.83 10.75
C GLU A 60 -16.57 -2.82 11.21
N SER A 61 -17.12 -1.63 11.48
CA SER A 61 -18.54 -1.49 11.84
C SER A 61 -19.49 -1.90 10.71
N LEU A 62 -19.16 -1.55 9.46
CA LEU A 62 -19.95 -1.93 8.29
C LEU A 62 -19.88 -3.43 8.02
N ASP A 63 -18.69 -4.03 8.15
CA ASP A 63 -18.50 -5.47 7.95
C ASP A 63 -19.30 -6.28 8.99
N ARG A 64 -19.31 -5.84 10.25
CA ARG A 64 -20.18 -6.42 11.30
C ARG A 64 -21.66 -6.30 10.94
N LEU A 65 -22.08 -5.13 10.42
CA LEU A 65 -23.47 -4.91 10.02
C LEU A 65 -23.88 -5.82 8.85
N ILE A 66 -23.00 -6.00 7.85
CA ILE A 66 -23.22 -6.91 6.73
C ILE A 66 -23.34 -8.35 7.21
N ALA A 67 -22.46 -8.78 8.13
CA ALA A 67 -22.49 -10.12 8.69
C ALA A 67 -23.82 -10.39 9.43
N ASP A 68 -24.26 -9.44 10.26
CA ASP A 68 -25.53 -9.52 10.98
C ASP A 68 -26.73 -9.62 10.02
N ARG A 69 -26.79 -8.77 8.99
CA ARG A 69 -27.84 -8.83 7.97
C ARG A 69 -27.84 -10.14 7.18
N ARG A 70 -26.67 -10.67 6.86
CA ARG A 70 -26.55 -11.98 6.20
C ARG A 70 -27.03 -13.11 7.09
N ALA A 71 -26.72 -13.06 8.39
CA ALA A 71 -27.23 -14.04 9.36
C ALA A 71 -28.76 -13.98 9.46
N ALA A 72 -29.33 -12.78 9.55
CA ALA A 72 -30.78 -12.59 9.57
C ALA A 72 -31.44 -13.11 8.28
N LEU A 73 -30.85 -12.84 7.12
CA LEU A 73 -31.33 -13.39 5.84
C LEU A 73 -31.26 -14.92 5.82
N ALA A 74 -30.13 -15.50 6.25
CA ALA A 74 -29.96 -16.94 6.30
C ALA A 74 -31.02 -17.60 7.20
N GLU A 75 -31.34 -16.99 8.34
CA GLU A 75 -32.36 -17.47 9.25
C GLU A 75 -33.74 -17.50 8.58
N ILE A 76 -34.17 -16.39 7.97
CA ILE A 76 -35.50 -16.31 7.34
C ILE A 76 -35.61 -17.07 6.02
N THR A 77 -34.48 -17.36 5.36
CA THR A 77 -34.44 -18.16 4.11
C THR A 77 -34.05 -19.61 4.37
N SER A 78 -33.87 -19.99 5.65
CA SER A 78 -33.58 -21.36 6.02
C SER A 78 -34.71 -22.28 5.57
N ALA A 79 -34.35 -23.50 5.17
CA ALA A 79 -35.32 -24.49 4.71
C ALA A 79 -36.41 -24.74 5.76
N GLY A 80 -36.06 -24.75 7.05
CA GLY A 80 -37.02 -24.92 8.14
C GLY A 80 -38.06 -23.80 8.19
N VAL A 81 -37.61 -22.54 8.24
CA VAL A 81 -38.52 -21.38 8.29
C VAL A 81 -39.36 -21.27 7.02
N MET A 82 -38.78 -21.54 5.84
CA MET A 82 -39.54 -21.54 4.58
C MET A 82 -40.56 -22.67 4.50
N THR A 83 -40.23 -23.87 4.98
CA THR A 83 -41.17 -25.00 5.02
C THR A 83 -42.32 -24.69 5.96
N GLN A 84 -42.03 -24.15 7.15
CA GLN A 84 -43.07 -23.74 8.09
C GLN A 84 -44.01 -22.69 7.46
N ARG A 85 -43.45 -21.64 6.85
CA ARG A 85 -44.25 -20.63 6.13
C ARG A 85 -45.09 -21.24 5.00
N ALA A 86 -44.54 -22.20 4.26
CA ALA A 86 -45.28 -22.89 3.21
C ALA A 86 -46.46 -23.69 3.79
N THR A 87 -46.25 -24.42 4.88
CA THR A 87 -47.34 -25.15 5.55
C THR A 87 -48.41 -24.21 6.12
N GLU A 88 -48.03 -23.07 6.68
CA GLU A 88 -48.97 -22.05 7.17
C GLU A 88 -49.79 -21.42 6.04
N MET A 89 -49.24 -21.34 4.83
CA MET A 89 -49.94 -20.89 3.61
C MET A 89 -50.79 -22.00 2.95
N GLY A 90 -50.84 -23.20 3.54
CA GLY A 90 -51.62 -24.33 3.03
C GLY A 90 -50.92 -25.12 1.92
N PHE A 91 -49.62 -24.95 1.73
CA PHE A 91 -48.83 -25.82 0.85
C PHE A 91 -48.53 -27.14 1.56
N GLU A 92 -48.63 -28.24 0.82
CA GLU A 92 -48.26 -29.57 1.28
C GLU A 92 -47.01 -30.08 0.55
N LEU A 93 -46.32 -31.02 1.17
CA LEU A 93 -45.15 -31.64 0.55
C LEU A 93 -45.63 -32.48 -0.66
N PRO A 94 -45.12 -32.23 -1.88
CA PRO A 94 -45.61 -32.92 -3.06
C PRO A 94 -45.22 -34.40 -3.02
N ASP A 95 -46.19 -35.28 -3.26
CA ASP A 95 -45.94 -36.70 -3.52
C ASP A 95 -45.53 -36.88 -4.99
N MET A 96 -44.36 -37.49 -5.18
CA MET A 96 -43.79 -37.79 -6.49
C MET A 96 -44.65 -38.77 -7.30
N SER A 97 -45.50 -39.57 -6.64
CA SER A 97 -46.44 -40.46 -7.33
C SER A 97 -47.52 -39.71 -8.12
N THR A 98 -47.81 -38.47 -7.73
CA THR A 98 -48.80 -37.58 -8.37
C THR A 98 -48.18 -36.51 -9.27
N ALA A 99 -46.85 -36.52 -9.44
CA ALA A 99 -46.15 -35.50 -10.21
C ALA A 99 -46.48 -35.61 -11.71
N ILE A 100 -47.00 -34.53 -12.29
CA ILE A 100 -47.21 -34.41 -13.73
C ILE A 100 -45.97 -33.76 -14.35
N TYR A 101 -45.27 -34.49 -15.21
CA TYR A 101 -44.11 -33.97 -15.93
C TYR A 101 -44.55 -33.23 -17.19
N MET A 102 -44.18 -31.96 -17.29
CA MET A 102 -44.36 -31.16 -18.50
C MET A 102 -43.01 -30.98 -19.19
N VAL A 103 -42.93 -31.39 -20.46
CA VAL A 103 -41.75 -31.10 -21.29
C VAL A 103 -41.85 -29.66 -21.76
N ILE A 104 -40.91 -28.83 -21.34
CA ILE A 104 -40.80 -27.43 -21.78
C ILE A 104 -39.95 -27.41 -23.06
N PRO A 105 -40.51 -27.05 -24.23
CA PRO A 105 -39.75 -26.96 -25.46
C PRO A 105 -38.61 -25.94 -25.33
N GLY A 106 -37.38 -26.32 -25.68
CA GLY A 106 -36.20 -25.45 -25.60
C GLY A 106 -35.56 -25.33 -24.21
N TYR A 107 -35.96 -26.16 -23.24
CA TYR A 107 -35.29 -26.20 -21.95
C TYR A 107 -33.98 -27.01 -22.02
N GLU A 108 -32.85 -26.31 -22.02
CA GLU A 108 -31.48 -26.87 -22.05
C GLU A 108 -31.03 -27.52 -20.72
N GLY A 109 -31.94 -27.68 -19.74
CA GLY A 109 -31.62 -28.21 -18.41
C GLY A 109 -31.01 -27.17 -17.46
N ARG A 110 -30.68 -27.60 -16.23
CA ARG A 110 -29.90 -26.77 -15.30
C ARG A 110 -28.48 -26.63 -15.84
N GLN A 111 -28.18 -25.47 -16.40
CA GLN A 111 -26.82 -25.07 -16.71
C GLN A 111 -26.02 -25.02 -15.39
N PRO A 112 -24.97 -25.83 -15.22
CA PRO A 112 -24.13 -25.70 -14.05
C PRO A 112 -23.53 -24.29 -14.05
N ALA A 113 -23.82 -23.51 -13.02
CA ALA A 113 -23.14 -22.23 -12.82
C ALA A 113 -21.66 -22.55 -12.60
N MET A 114 -20.80 -22.24 -13.57
CA MET A 114 -19.35 -22.27 -13.38
C MET A 114 -18.98 -21.11 -12.44
N ILE A 115 -18.98 -21.39 -11.13
CA ILE A 115 -18.64 -20.40 -10.08
C ILE A 115 -17.14 -20.06 -10.12
N ALA A 116 -16.32 -20.91 -10.74
CA ALA A 116 -14.90 -20.65 -10.97
C ALA A 116 -14.55 -20.86 -12.45
N PRO A 117 -13.69 -20.00 -13.03
CA PRO A 117 -13.04 -20.30 -14.29
C PRO A 117 -12.34 -21.66 -14.19
N PRO A 118 -12.42 -22.54 -15.21
CA PRO A 118 -11.62 -23.75 -15.25
C PRO A 118 -10.13 -23.36 -15.10
N PRO A 119 -9.32 -24.15 -14.38
CA PRO A 119 -7.91 -23.83 -14.15
C PRO A 119 -7.21 -23.73 -15.51
N SER A 120 -7.07 -22.50 -16.02
CA SER A 120 -6.31 -22.25 -17.23
C SER A 120 -4.86 -22.51 -16.88
N SER A 121 -4.22 -23.44 -17.57
CA SER A 121 -2.76 -23.64 -17.57
C SER A 121 -2.01 -22.47 -18.20
N ASN A 122 -2.64 -21.29 -18.30
CA ASN A 122 -1.99 -20.06 -18.71
C ASN A 122 -1.04 -19.70 -17.59
N SER A 123 0.22 -20.11 -17.75
CA SER A 123 1.37 -19.53 -17.09
C SER A 123 1.11 -18.03 -16.92
N LEU A 124 0.93 -17.60 -15.67
CA LEU A 124 0.84 -16.19 -15.32
C LEU A 124 1.92 -15.46 -16.12
N PRO A 125 1.60 -14.39 -16.87
CA PRO A 125 2.62 -13.58 -17.52
C PRO A 125 3.63 -13.22 -16.43
N SER A 126 4.86 -13.72 -16.55
CA SER A 126 5.92 -13.36 -15.61
C SER A 126 5.95 -11.84 -15.57
N PRO A 127 5.78 -11.21 -14.39
CA PRO A 127 5.72 -9.76 -14.30
C PRO A 127 6.94 -9.18 -15.03
N ILE A 128 6.70 -8.49 -16.15
CA ILE A 128 7.72 -7.72 -16.86
C ILE A 128 7.96 -6.48 -15.99
N ILE A 129 8.62 -6.70 -14.86
CA ILE A 129 9.11 -5.64 -14.00
C ILE A 129 10.33 -5.08 -14.74
N LYS A 130 10.21 -3.85 -15.25
CA LYS A 130 11.35 -3.13 -15.83
C LYS A 130 12.47 -3.12 -14.79
N GLN A 131 13.72 -3.38 -15.21
CA GLN A 131 14.85 -3.48 -14.28
C GLN A 131 15.04 -2.23 -13.40
N SER A 132 14.60 -1.06 -13.85
CA SER A 132 14.57 0.18 -13.06
C SER A 132 13.81 0.08 -11.74
N TYR A 133 12.79 -0.78 -11.64
CA TYR A 133 12.04 -0.99 -10.39
C TYR A 133 12.68 -2.04 -9.47
N ARG A 134 13.73 -2.72 -9.92
CA ARG A 134 14.55 -3.62 -9.09
C ARG A 134 15.84 -2.96 -8.61
N GLN A 135 16.14 -1.74 -9.07
CA GLN A 135 17.30 -1.00 -8.61
C GLN A 135 17.04 -0.46 -7.21
N SER A 136 18.02 -0.64 -6.33
CA SER A 136 18.03 -0.01 -5.02
C SER A 136 18.18 1.50 -5.19
N LEU A 137 17.44 2.28 -4.38
CA LEU A 137 17.59 3.74 -4.34
C LEU A 137 19.04 4.16 -4.03
N TRP A 138 19.78 3.33 -3.28
CA TRP A 138 21.20 3.53 -3.02
C TRP A 138 22.08 3.34 -4.25
N GLU A 139 21.75 2.35 -5.10
CA GLU A 139 22.47 2.07 -6.35
C GLU A 139 22.34 3.25 -7.31
N TRP A 140 21.11 3.74 -7.51
CA TRP A 140 20.84 4.93 -8.32
C TRP A 140 21.54 6.17 -7.77
N PHE A 141 21.54 6.36 -6.45
CA PHE A 141 22.16 7.52 -5.81
C PHE A 141 23.68 7.57 -6.03
N PHE A 142 24.38 6.46 -5.78
CA PHE A 142 25.81 6.40 -6.02
C PHE A 142 26.15 6.52 -7.51
N GLN A 143 25.34 5.90 -8.37
CA GLN A 143 25.55 5.98 -9.81
C GLN A 143 25.29 7.37 -10.38
N GLY A 144 24.34 8.15 -9.87
CA GLY A 144 24.07 9.51 -10.36
C GLY A 144 25.00 10.57 -9.77
N VAL A 145 25.28 10.50 -8.47
CA VAL A 145 26.00 11.56 -7.73
C VAL A 145 27.52 11.42 -7.84
N LEU A 146 28.08 10.19 -7.84
CA LEU A 146 29.53 10.02 -7.97
C LEU A 146 30.02 9.98 -9.43
N SER A 147 29.23 9.48 -10.37
CA SER A 147 29.65 9.48 -11.78
C SER A 147 29.67 10.88 -12.40
N GLY A 148 28.84 11.80 -11.88
CA GLY A 148 28.90 13.23 -12.20
C GLY A 148 30.16 13.94 -11.68
N ALA A 149 30.88 13.36 -10.72
CA ALA A 149 32.12 13.92 -10.18
C ALA A 149 33.39 13.47 -10.94
N SER A 150 33.29 12.48 -11.83
CA SER A 150 34.42 11.97 -12.63
C SER A 150 34.47 12.50 -14.07
N ALA A 151 33.54 13.38 -14.49
CA ALA A 151 33.46 13.91 -15.85
C ALA A 151 34.02 15.34 -16.01
N GLY A 152 35.08 15.67 -15.27
CA GLY A 152 35.80 16.95 -15.36
C GLY A 152 37.30 16.73 -15.35
N GLY A 153 37.85 16.21 -16.45
CA GLY A 153 39.28 15.93 -16.56
C GLY A 153 39.71 15.47 -17.96
N TYR A 154 39.69 16.39 -18.93
CA TYR A 154 40.62 16.45 -20.05
C TYR A 154 41.07 17.90 -20.21
#